data_AF-A0A0D5C3T4-F1
#
_entry.id   AF-A0A0D5C3T4-F1
#
_cell.length_a   1.000
_cell.length_b   1.000
_cell.length_c   1.000
_cell.angle_alpha   90.00
_cell.angle_beta   90.00
_cell.angle_gamma   90.00
#
_symmetry.space_group_name_H-M   'P 1'
#
loop_
_entity.id
_entity.type
_entity.pdbx_description
1 polymer ?
#
loop_
_entity_poly.entity_id
_entity_poly.type
_entity_poly.pdbx_seq_one_letter_code
_entity_poly.pdbx_strand_id
1 'polypeptide(L)'
;MNNVKILNKLSLPGFKQIEDKKSGSMGITSASEYVDFFVNLNMGENVSLLSFINNEKTVLKKNLDLKNIDKEPIKKGIEILELLVKEINDIGEKAVLGKYHK
;
A
#
# COMPACT_ATOMS: atom_id res chain seq x y z
N MET A 1 16.69 -5.53 25.07
CA MET A 1 16.77 -5.52 23.60
C MET A 1 15.36 -5.59 23.04
N ASN A 2 15.00 -4.58 22.26
CA ASN A 2 13.62 -4.13 22.01
C ASN A 2 12.92 -4.91 20.89
N ASN A 3 12.29 -6.03 21.20
CA ASN A 3 11.36 -6.70 20.26
C ASN A 3 10.13 -5.81 19.94
N VAL A 4 9.78 -4.89 20.85
CA VAL A 4 8.67 -3.93 20.67
C VAL A 4 8.99 -2.87 19.60
N LYS A 5 10.27 -2.52 19.37
CA LYS A 5 10.66 -1.53 18.35
C LYS A 5 10.59 -2.09 16.92
N ILE A 6 10.74 -3.40 16.75
CA ILE A 6 10.66 -4.06 15.43
C ILE A 6 9.20 -4.22 15.00
N LEU A 7 8.31 -4.59 15.92
CA LEU A 7 6.87 -4.68 15.67
C LEU A 7 6.26 -3.30 15.32
N ASN A 8 6.74 -2.22 15.91
CA ASN A 8 6.32 -0.86 15.54
C ASN A 8 6.84 -0.38 14.17
N LYS A 9 7.88 -1.01 13.59
CA LYS A 9 8.31 -0.76 12.21
C LYS A 9 7.58 -1.65 11.18
N LEU A 10 6.99 -2.76 11.62
CA LEU A 10 6.12 -3.63 10.83
C LEU A 10 4.66 -3.15 10.82
N SER A 11 4.31 -2.17 11.66
CA SER A 11 3.11 -1.37 11.47
C SER A 11 3.33 -0.50 10.24
N LEU A 12 2.89 -1.01 9.09
CA LEU A 12 2.95 -0.34 7.79
C LEU A 12 2.59 1.14 7.97
N PRO A 13 3.41 2.09 7.50
CA PRO A 13 3.13 3.51 7.68
C PRO A 13 1.85 4.01 6.99
N GLY A 14 1.17 3.16 6.21
CA GLY A 14 -0.23 3.37 5.78
C GLY A 14 -1.27 3.28 6.91
N PHE A 15 -0.94 2.71 8.07
CA PHE A 15 -1.88 2.53 9.18
C PHE A 15 -1.87 3.65 10.23
N LYS A 16 -0.81 4.46 10.31
CA LYS A 16 -0.73 5.56 11.29
C LYS A 16 -1.21 6.90 10.74
N GLN A 17 -2.36 6.89 10.05
CA GLN A 17 -3.19 8.07 9.80
C GLN A 17 -4.68 7.80 10.12
N ILE A 18 -4.99 6.76 10.91
CA ILE A 18 -6.38 6.36 11.21
C ILE A 18 -6.94 7.04 12.48
N GLU A 19 -6.13 7.69 13.31
CA GLU A 19 -6.64 8.35 14.54
C GLU A 19 -7.00 9.84 14.39
N ASP A 20 -6.57 10.55 13.33
CA ASP A 20 -6.77 12.02 13.26
C ASP A 20 -7.68 12.53 12.13
N LYS A 21 -8.20 11.68 11.23
CA LYS A 21 -9.22 12.12 10.26
C LYS A 21 -10.26 11.03 10.01
N LYS A 22 -11.51 11.34 10.35
CA LYS A 22 -12.70 10.61 9.88
C LYS A 22 -12.62 10.38 8.37
N SER A 23 -12.90 9.15 7.96
CA SER A 23 -13.11 8.69 6.57
C SER A 23 -11.87 8.31 5.76
N GLY A 24 -11.90 7.08 5.25
CA GLY A 24 -11.15 6.69 4.05
C GLY A 24 -10.03 5.68 4.29
N SER A 25 -10.25 4.45 3.85
CA SER A 25 -9.22 3.71 3.12
C SER A 25 -8.43 4.68 2.23
N MET A 26 -7.10 4.55 2.20
CA MET A 26 -6.15 5.26 1.33
C MET A 26 -6.82 6.23 0.34
N GLY A 27 -6.69 7.53 0.55
CA GLY A 27 -7.10 8.57 -0.42
C GLY A 27 -6.28 8.56 -1.73
N ILE A 28 -5.70 7.41 -2.07
CA ILE A 28 -4.90 7.15 -3.25
C ILE A 28 -5.86 6.68 -4.33
N THR A 29 -5.96 7.47 -5.38
CA THR A 29 -6.90 7.28 -6.48
C THR A 29 -6.24 6.76 -7.74
N SER A 30 -4.90 6.67 -7.75
CA SER A 30 -4.12 6.26 -8.91
C SER A 30 -2.86 5.47 -8.57
N ALA A 31 -2.34 4.75 -9.56
CA ALA A 31 -1.07 4.02 -9.46
C ALA A 31 0.13 4.96 -9.19
N SER A 32 0.12 6.17 -9.77
CA SER A 32 1.17 7.18 -9.56
C SER A 32 1.23 7.62 -8.10
N GLU A 33 0.10 8.03 -7.55
CA GLU A 33 0.00 8.44 -6.14
C GLU A 33 0.42 7.30 -5.19
N TYR A 34 0.12 6.05 -5.54
CA TYR A 34 0.55 4.89 -4.76
C TYR A 34 2.07 4.70 -4.77
N VAL A 35 2.69 4.77 -5.95
CA VAL A 35 4.14 4.63 -6.09
C VAL A 35 4.85 5.79 -5.39
N ASP A 36 4.38 7.01 -5.55
CA ASP A 36 4.94 8.17 -4.86
C ASP A 36 4.81 8.05 -3.34
N PHE A 37 3.66 7.59 -2.84
CA PHE A 37 3.50 7.29 -1.43
C PHE A 37 4.55 6.26 -0.97
N PHE A 38 4.67 5.13 -1.66
CA PHE A 38 5.63 4.08 -1.33
C PHE A 38 7.08 4.60 -1.28
N VAL A 39 7.51 5.38 -2.27
CA VAL A 39 8.87 5.93 -2.31
C VAL A 39 9.10 6.92 -1.16
N ASN A 40 8.11 7.78 -0.89
CA ASN A 40 8.18 8.77 0.19
C ASN A 40 8.18 8.14 1.60
N LEU A 41 7.71 6.90 1.75
CA LEU A 41 7.83 6.17 3.01
C LEU A 41 9.29 5.82 3.37
N ASN A 42 10.20 5.85 2.39
CA ASN A 42 11.62 5.52 2.57
C ASN A 42 11.82 4.24 3.41
N MET A 43 11.20 3.15 2.97
CA MET A 43 11.14 1.87 3.68
C MET A 43 12.50 1.16 3.80
N GLY A 44 13.56 1.73 3.21
CA GLY A 44 14.88 1.14 3.08
C GLY A 44 14.96 0.11 1.96
N GLU A 45 16.17 -0.31 1.62
CA GLU A 45 16.47 -1.17 0.45
C GLU A 45 15.91 -2.60 0.55
N ASN A 46 15.44 -3.01 1.73
CA ASN A 46 14.98 -4.38 1.98
C ASN A 46 13.50 -4.61 1.67
N VAL A 47 12.74 -3.57 1.32
CA VAL A 47 11.31 -3.67 1.02
C VAL A 47 11.08 -3.31 -0.44
N SER A 48 10.69 -4.29 -1.24
CA SER A 48 10.30 -4.08 -2.64
C SER A 48 8.87 -3.56 -2.73
N LEU A 49 8.57 -2.80 -3.80
CA LEU A 49 7.22 -2.32 -4.07
C LEU A 49 6.23 -3.49 -4.19
N LEU A 50 6.63 -4.59 -4.84
CA LEU A 50 5.79 -5.79 -4.96
C LEU A 50 5.44 -6.40 -3.60
N SER A 51 6.42 -6.52 -2.69
CA SER A 51 6.18 -7.07 -1.36
C SER A 51 5.24 -6.17 -0.55
N PHE A 52 5.40 -4.85 -0.67
CA PHE A 52 4.54 -3.88 -0.04
C PHE A 52 3.10 -3.96 -0.54
N ILE A 53 2.90 -4.02 -1.87
CA ILE A 53 1.58 -4.18 -2.49
C ILE A 53 0.90 -5.47 -2.02
N ASN A 54 1.62 -6.59 -2.00
CA ASN A 54 1.04 -7.87 -1.59
C ASN A 54 0.57 -7.88 -0.14
N ASN A 55 1.34 -7.25 0.74
CA ASN A 55 0.96 -7.06 2.14
C ASN A 55 -0.31 -6.22 2.25
N GLU A 56 -0.36 -5.09 1.54
CA GLU A 56 -1.52 -4.19 1.55
C GLU A 56 -2.78 -4.85 1.00
N LYS A 57 -2.68 -5.56 -0.13
CA LYS A 57 -3.80 -6.35 -0.69
C LYS A 57 -4.38 -7.33 0.32
N THR A 58 -3.52 -7.99 1.10
CA THR A 58 -3.96 -8.94 2.13
C THR A 58 -4.76 -8.24 3.23
N VAL A 59 -4.36 -7.03 3.62
CA VAL A 59 -5.08 -6.23 4.62
C VAL A 59 -6.42 -5.73 4.06
N LEU A 60 -6.42 -5.17 2.85
CA LEU A 60 -7.65 -4.69 2.20
C LEU A 60 -8.68 -5.81 2.02
N LYS A 61 -8.25 -7.02 1.65
CA LYS A 61 -9.14 -8.19 1.55
C LYS A 61 -9.77 -8.57 2.88
N LYS A 62 -9.00 -8.58 3.97
CA LYS A 62 -9.55 -8.83 5.33
C LYS A 62 -10.58 -7.77 5.72
N ASN A 63 -10.37 -6.52 5.30
CA ASN A 63 -11.31 -5.45 5.58
C ASN A 63 -12.63 -5.63 4.83
N LEU A 64 -12.64 -6.21 3.62
CA LEU A 64 -13.89 -6.51 2.89
C LEU A 64 -14.82 -7.48 3.64
N ASP A 65 -14.29 -8.28 4.55
CA ASP A 65 -15.08 -9.21 5.37
C ASP A 65 -15.81 -8.50 6.54
N LEU A 66 -15.48 -7.24 6.83
CA LEU A 66 -16.13 -6.44 7.85
C LEU A 66 -17.53 -5.98 7.37
N LYS A 67 -18.55 -6.20 8.21
CA LYS A 67 -19.97 -6.00 7.84
C LYS A 67 -20.42 -4.53 7.75
N ASN A 68 -19.67 -3.60 8.35
CA ASN A 68 -20.14 -2.22 8.60
C ASN A 68 -19.24 -1.14 8.00
N ILE A 69 -18.53 -1.43 6.90
CA ILE A 69 -17.68 -0.46 6.21
C ILE A 69 -18.11 -0.31 4.75
N ASP A 70 -17.90 0.88 4.18
CA ASP A 70 -18.05 1.07 2.75
C ASP A 70 -16.94 0.32 2.01
N LYS A 71 -17.35 -0.62 1.16
CA LYS A 71 -16.44 -1.53 0.45
C LYS A 71 -15.97 -0.96 -0.88
N GLU A 72 -16.66 0.03 -1.45
CA GLU A 72 -16.33 0.58 -2.76
C GLU A 72 -14.91 1.19 -2.80
N PRO A 73 -14.50 2.02 -1.82
CA PRO A 73 -13.14 2.53 -1.77
C PRO A 73 -12.07 1.43 -1.65
N ILE A 74 -12.38 0.36 -0.93
CA ILE A 74 -11.47 -0.78 -0.71
C ILE A 74 -11.27 -1.58 -2.00
N LYS A 75 -12.35 -1.83 -2.75
CA LYS A 75 -12.29 -2.49 -4.05
C LYS A 75 -11.45 -1.67 -5.04
N LYS A 76 -11.69 -0.36 -5.14
CA LYS A 76 -10.90 0.53 -6.00
C LYS A 76 -9.42 0.52 -5.64
N GLY A 77 -9.10 0.52 -4.34
CA GLY A 77 -7.73 0.33 -3.87
C GLY A 77 -7.14 -0.99 -4.38
N ILE A 78 -7.86 -2.10 -4.22
CA ILE A 78 -7.41 -3.42 -4.70
C ILE A 78 -7.18 -3.44 -6.22
N GLU A 79 -8.04 -2.80 -7.01
CA GLU A 79 -7.90 -2.70 -8.47
C GLU A 79 -6.59 -1.98 -8.86
N ILE A 80 -6.28 -0.85 -8.21
CA ILE A 80 -5.01 -0.12 -8.43
C ILE A 80 -3.81 -1.02 -8.10
N LEU A 81 -3.87 -1.72 -6.97
CA LEU A 81 -2.81 -2.65 -6.56
C LEU A 81 -2.65 -3.81 -7.55
N GLU A 82 -3.74 -4.31 -8.13
CA GLU A 82 -3.70 -5.36 -9.14
C GLU A 82 -3.09 -4.92 -10.46
N LEU A 83 -3.41 -3.69 -10.90
CA LEU A 83 -2.77 -3.08 -12.06
C LEU A 83 -1.26 -2.95 -11.85
N LEU A 84 -0.83 -2.46 -10.69
CA LEU A 84 0.59 -2.33 -10.36
C LEU A 84 1.30 -3.69 -10.32
N VAL A 85 0.70 -4.72 -9.71
CA VAL A 85 1.28 -6.07 -9.71
C VAL A 85 1.45 -6.59 -11.14
N LYS A 86 0.44 -6.38 -11.99
CA LYS A 86 0.51 -6.79 -13.40
C LYS A 86 1.65 -6.06 -14.12
N GLU A 87 1.74 -4.73 -13.98
CA GLU A 87 2.84 -3.97 -14.58
C GLU A 87 4.21 -4.40 -14.07
N ILE A 88 4.35 -4.65 -12.77
CA ILE A 88 5.62 -5.14 -12.18
C ILE A 88 6.01 -6.49 -12.78
N ASN A 89 5.04 -7.39 -12.99
CA ASN A 89 5.29 -8.68 -13.63
C ASN A 89 5.62 -8.56 -15.12
N ASP A 90 5.03 -7.59 -15.82
CA ASP A 90 5.19 -7.41 -17.27
C ASP A 90 6.51 -6.69 -17.63
N ILE A 91 6.88 -5.62 -16.91
CA ILE A 91 8.04 -4.76 -17.25
C ILE A 91 9.11 -4.69 -16.15
N GLY A 92 8.87 -5.30 -14.99
CA GLY A 92 9.79 -5.29 -13.85
C GLY A 92 9.60 -4.09 -12.92
N GLU A 93 9.88 -4.30 -11.64
CA GLU A 93 9.66 -3.30 -10.58
C GLU A 93 10.43 -2.00 -10.80
N LYS A 94 11.70 -2.08 -11.23
CA LYS A 94 12.52 -0.88 -11.50
C LYS A 94 11.94 0.00 -12.61
N ALA A 95 11.35 -0.61 -13.64
CA ALA A 95 10.73 0.12 -14.74
C ALA A 95 9.43 0.81 -14.29
N VAL A 96 8.63 0.12 -13.47
CA VAL A 96 7.43 0.70 -12.85
C VAL A 96 7.78 1.89 -11.95
N LEU A 97 8.80 1.75 -11.11
CA LEU A 97 9.29 2.85 -10.27
C LEU A 97 9.71 4.04 -11.14
N GLY A 98 10.54 3.85 -12.16
CA GLY A 98 10.94 4.94 -13.06
C GLY A 98 9.82 5.54 -13.93
N LYS A 99 8.74 4.80 -14.17
CA LYS A 99 7.57 5.27 -14.93
C LYS A 99 6.72 6.23 -14.11
N TYR A 100 6.49 5.91 -12.84
CA TYR A 100 5.56 6.63 -11.96
C TYR A 100 6.26 7.62 -11.04
N HIS A 101 7.49 7.35 -10.64
CA HIS A 101 8.31 8.24 -9.82
C HIS A 101 9.22 9.09 -10.72
N LYS A 102 8.98 10.40 -10.77
CA LYS A 102 9.76 11.38 -11.55
C LYS A 102 10.68 12.22 -10.67
#